data_AF-A0A8G2BK80-F1
#
_entry.id   AF-A0A8G2BK80-F1
#
_cell.length_a   1.000
_cell.length_b   1.000
_cell.length_c   1.000
_cell.angle_alpha   90.00
_cell.angle_beta   90.00
_cell.angle_gamma   90.00
#
_symmetry.space_group_name_H-M   'P 1'
#
loop_
_entity.id
_entity.type
_entity.pdbx_description
1 polymer ?
#
loop_
_entity_poly.entity_id
_entity_poly.type
_entity_poly.pdbx_seq_one_letter_code
_entity_poly.pdbx_strand_id
1 'polypeptide(L)'
;MALFDDIVANLTQEFLGESSDRLARMQVSLTNLAGAKVANRDAIMTLSREIHSVKGAAANFHFRTVATVAHRFEDYMSATLDQAPLPIEDYQRFVDCLSDLIELGREPDPKQAAKMQSRLPVLADFDPTSVSAKPGRALVVIRARTMGHMLSRELANCGFRAQTALDVYDALRLSVTDRPDIVLTSAVMDGISGVDLINAIRSIKATADLPCAVVTSFDRDHPELAGLPKNAGVVRLGKTLSDDLGTVLTGVAPR
;
A
#
# COMPACT_ATOMS: atom_id res chain seq x y z
N MET A 1 -9.80 39.36 -11.99
CA MET A 1 -8.62 38.55 -11.64
C MET A 1 -8.30 38.69 -10.16
N ALA A 2 -7.98 39.89 -9.65
CA ALA A 2 -7.68 40.14 -8.23
C ALA A 2 -8.69 39.56 -7.21
N LEU A 3 -10.00 39.75 -7.41
CA LEU A 3 -11.03 39.24 -6.47
C LEU A 3 -11.03 37.70 -6.34
N PHE A 4 -10.73 36.97 -7.41
CA PHE A 4 -10.69 35.51 -7.38
C PHE A 4 -9.44 35.02 -6.64
N ASP A 5 -8.30 35.66 -6.88
CA ASP A 5 -7.04 35.38 -6.21
C ASP A 5 -7.14 35.67 -4.70
N ASP A 6 -7.82 36.75 -4.31
CA ASP A 6 -8.08 37.10 -2.91
C ASP A 6 -9.01 36.07 -2.22
N ILE A 7 -10.04 35.57 -2.91
CA ILE A 7 -10.92 34.50 -2.38
C ILE A 7 -10.13 33.21 -2.19
N VAL A 8 -9.33 32.80 -3.17
CA VAL A 8 -8.50 31.60 -3.09
C VAL A 8 -7.47 31.73 -1.96
N ALA A 9 -6.85 32.90 -1.80
CA ALA A 9 -5.92 33.17 -0.71
C ALA A 9 -6.61 33.07 0.66
N ASN A 10 -7.80 33.65 0.82
CA ASN A 10 -8.57 33.55 2.06
C ASN A 10 -8.97 32.11 2.40
N LEU A 11 -9.49 31.36 1.43
CA LEU A 11 -9.85 29.94 1.64
C LEU A 11 -8.62 29.09 1.96
N THR A 12 -7.47 29.41 1.37
CA THR A 12 -6.20 28.75 1.69
C THR A 12 -5.77 29.04 3.13
N GLN A 13 -5.89 30.29 3.59
CA GLN A 13 -5.59 30.65 4.98
C GLN A 13 -6.55 29.96 5.97
N GLU A 14 -7.83 29.88 5.64
CA GLU A 14 -8.82 29.14 6.43
C GLU A 14 -8.47 27.65 6.52
N PHE A 15 -8.12 27.02 5.40
CA PHE A 15 -7.63 25.64 5.37
C PHE A 15 -6.40 25.43 6.25
N LEU A 16 -5.41 26.34 6.21
CA LEU A 16 -4.20 26.23 7.02
C LEU A 16 -4.52 26.37 8.52
N GLY A 17 -5.38 27.32 8.88
CA GLY A 17 -5.85 27.51 10.26
C GLY A 17 -6.59 26.27 10.78
N GLU A 18 -7.55 25.76 10.00
CA GLU A 18 -8.31 24.56 10.36
C GLU A 18 -7.38 23.34 10.48
N SER A 19 -6.43 23.17 9.55
CA SER A 19 -5.47 22.07 9.60
C SER A 19 -4.57 22.14 10.84
N SER A 20 -4.16 23.34 11.25
CA SER A 20 -3.42 23.56 12.49
C SER A 20 -4.22 23.12 13.72
N ASP A 21 -5.50 23.51 13.81
CA ASP A 21 -6.38 23.09 14.91
C ASP A 21 -6.59 21.56 14.94
N ARG A 22 -6.66 20.93 13.75
CA ARG A 22 -6.74 19.46 13.61
C ARG A 22 -5.47 18.79 14.15
N LEU A 23 -4.29 19.31 13.80
CA LEU A 23 -3.01 18.82 14.29
C LEU A 23 -2.87 18.96 15.81
N ALA A 24 -3.35 20.07 16.40
CA ALA A 24 -3.41 20.22 17.84
C ALA A 24 -4.29 19.14 18.51
N ARG A 25 -5.44 18.79 17.92
CA ARG A 25 -6.30 17.69 18.42
C ARG A 25 -5.64 16.32 18.26
N MET A 26 -4.91 16.09 17.18
CA MET A 26 -4.10 14.87 17.00
C MET A 26 -3.03 14.78 18.10
N GLN A 27 -2.35 15.88 18.41
CA GLN A 27 -1.33 15.94 19.47
C GLN A 27 -1.88 15.56 20.85
N VAL A 28 -3.05 16.08 21.20
CA VAL A 28 -3.76 15.72 22.45
C VAL A 28 -4.12 14.23 22.45
N SER A 29 -4.61 13.71 21.32
CA SER A 29 -4.95 12.29 21.18
C SER A 29 -3.73 11.38 21.35
N LEU A 30 -2.58 11.75 20.78
CA LEU A 30 -1.32 11.02 20.96
C LEU A 30 -0.83 11.03 22.41
N THR A 31 -0.94 12.17 23.08
CA THR A 31 -0.61 12.30 24.51
C THR A 31 -1.48 11.37 25.36
N ASN A 32 -2.78 11.33 25.07
CA ASN A 32 -3.73 10.46 25.74
C ASN A 32 -3.43 8.97 25.49
N LEU A 33 -2.97 8.61 24.28
CA LEU A 33 -2.56 7.24 23.96
C LEU A 33 -1.27 6.84 24.66
N ALA A 34 -0.28 7.74 24.75
CA ALA A 34 0.99 7.50 25.45
C ALA A 34 0.80 7.26 26.95
N GLY A 35 -0.14 7.98 27.58
CA GLY A 35 -0.41 7.89 29.02
C GLY A 35 -1.38 6.77 29.42
N ALA A 36 -2.02 6.09 28.47
CA ALA A 36 -3.08 5.13 28.77
C ALA A 36 -2.51 3.74 29.13
N LYS A 37 -3.02 3.15 30.21
CA LYS A 37 -2.71 1.75 30.61
C LYS A 37 -3.46 0.70 29.78
N VAL A 38 -4.50 1.10 29.05
CA VAL A 38 -5.34 0.27 28.18
C VAL A 38 -5.62 1.03 26.89
N ALA A 39 -5.82 0.33 25.77
CA ALA A 39 -6.11 0.94 24.47
C ALA A 39 -7.26 1.97 24.54
N ASN A 40 -6.93 3.25 24.30
CA ASN A 40 -7.89 4.35 24.31
C ASN A 40 -8.55 4.47 22.93
N ARG A 41 -9.63 3.72 22.72
CA ARG A 41 -10.34 3.64 21.44
C ARG A 41 -10.84 4.99 20.92
N ASP A 42 -11.26 5.88 21.82
CA ASP A 42 -11.75 7.21 21.44
C ASP A 42 -10.62 8.11 20.90
N ALA A 43 -9.43 8.02 21.48
CA ALA A 43 -8.25 8.72 20.98
C ALA A 43 -7.81 8.19 19.61
N ILE A 44 -7.85 6.87 19.38
CA ILE A 44 -7.59 6.26 18.06
C ILE A 44 -8.60 6.76 17.02
N MET A 45 -9.91 6.68 17.33
CA MET A 45 -10.96 7.12 16.41
C MET A 45 -10.86 8.61 16.09
N THR A 46 -10.46 9.42 17.06
CA THR A 46 -10.22 10.86 16.86
C THR A 46 -9.03 11.08 15.93
N LEU A 47 -7.90 10.42 16.19
CA LEU A 47 -6.70 10.50 15.36
C LEU A 47 -7.01 10.12 13.89
N SER A 48 -7.69 8.99 13.66
CA SER A 48 -8.10 8.56 12.32
C SER A 48 -8.97 9.58 11.58
N ARG A 49 -9.95 10.17 12.28
CA ARG A 49 -10.86 11.15 11.69
C ARG A 49 -10.13 12.43 11.27
N GLU A 50 -9.22 12.91 12.11
CA GLU A 50 -8.46 14.13 11.82
C GLU A 50 -7.49 13.92 10.65
N ILE A 51 -6.77 12.79 10.60
CA ILE A 51 -5.89 12.45 9.46
C ILE A 51 -6.69 12.40 8.15
N HIS A 52 -7.83 11.71 8.16
CA HIS A 52 -8.69 11.59 6.98
C HIS A 52 -9.18 12.96 6.48
N SER A 53 -9.50 13.86 7.41
CA SER A 53 -9.98 15.21 7.10
C SER A 53 -8.86 16.09 6.53
N VAL A 54 -7.65 16.05 7.12
CA VAL A 54 -6.47 16.78 6.60
C VAL A 54 -6.13 16.32 5.19
N LYS A 55 -6.15 15.01 4.92
CA LYS A 55 -5.93 14.46 3.57
C LYS A 55 -6.93 14.99 2.55
N GLY A 56 -8.23 14.92 2.88
CA GLY A 56 -9.31 15.36 2.00
C GLY A 56 -9.24 16.86 1.70
N ALA A 57 -8.96 17.68 2.71
CA ALA A 57 -8.84 19.12 2.55
C ALA A 57 -7.58 19.50 1.75
N ALA A 58 -6.42 18.89 2.02
CA ALA A 58 -5.17 19.18 1.31
C ALA A 58 -5.25 18.90 -0.20
N ALA A 59 -6.00 17.87 -0.62
CA ALA A 59 -6.22 17.56 -2.02
C ALA A 59 -6.95 18.68 -2.78
N ASN A 60 -7.84 19.43 -2.12
CA ASN A 60 -8.62 20.51 -2.71
C ASN A 60 -7.84 21.82 -2.85
N PHE A 61 -6.86 22.06 -1.97
CA PHE A 61 -6.06 23.29 -1.93
C PHE A 61 -4.67 23.16 -2.55
N HIS A 62 -4.44 22.08 -3.32
CA HIS A 62 -3.17 21.79 -4.01
C HIS A 62 -1.95 21.54 -3.10
N PHE A 63 -2.17 21.22 -1.83
CA PHE A 63 -1.11 20.81 -0.90
C PHE A 63 -0.79 19.31 -1.06
N ARG A 64 -0.20 18.95 -2.20
CA ARG A 64 0.17 17.56 -2.55
C ARG A 64 1.07 16.90 -1.51
N THR A 65 2.03 17.62 -0.94
CA THR A 65 2.95 17.04 0.04
C THR A 65 2.22 16.72 1.35
N VAL A 66 1.33 17.62 1.80
CA VAL A 66 0.46 17.37 2.97
C VAL A 66 -0.44 16.17 2.73
N ALA A 67 -1.11 16.11 1.57
CA ALA A 67 -1.97 14.98 1.22
C ALA A 67 -1.21 13.65 1.19
N THR A 68 0.02 13.66 0.67
CA THR A 68 0.90 12.48 0.62
C THR A 68 1.30 12.00 2.01
N VAL A 69 1.71 12.92 2.90
CA VAL A 69 2.10 12.57 4.27
C VAL A 69 0.89 12.09 5.08
N ALA A 70 -0.26 12.75 4.97
CA ALA A 70 -1.49 12.34 5.66
C ALA A 70 -1.97 10.95 5.19
N HIS A 71 -1.91 10.68 3.88
CA HIS A 71 -2.23 9.35 3.35
C HIS A 71 -1.27 8.27 3.88
N ARG A 72 0.04 8.53 3.86
CA ARG A 72 1.04 7.61 4.45
C ARG A 72 0.80 7.38 5.94
N PHE A 73 0.38 8.40 6.68
CA PHE A 73 0.08 8.28 8.09
C PHE A 73 -1.16 7.40 8.33
N GLU A 74 -2.23 7.58 7.54
CA GLU A 74 -3.43 6.73 7.59
C GLU A 74 -3.07 5.25 7.32
N ASP A 75 -2.25 4.98 6.30
CA ASP A 75 -1.77 3.63 5.97
C ASP A 75 -0.90 3.05 7.09
N TYR A 76 0.07 3.82 7.60
CA TYR A 76 0.96 3.41 8.70
C TYR A 76 0.13 3.06 9.94
N MET A 77 -0.70 3.99 10.38
CA MET A 77 -1.55 3.80 11.55
C MET A 77 -2.47 2.59 11.37
N SER A 78 -3.15 2.45 10.23
CA SER A 78 -4.03 1.30 9.97
C SER A 78 -3.29 -0.04 10.07
N ALA A 79 -2.04 -0.11 9.64
CA ALA A 79 -1.22 -1.31 9.72
C ALA A 79 -0.64 -1.55 11.13
N THR A 80 -0.60 -0.51 11.96
CA THR A 80 -0.04 -0.59 13.32
C THR A 80 -1.10 -0.49 14.44
N LEU A 81 -2.40 -0.51 14.12
CA LEU A 81 -3.48 -0.43 15.11
C LEU A 81 -3.56 -1.64 16.05
N ASP A 82 -3.15 -2.81 15.56
CA ASP A 82 -3.19 -4.06 16.33
C ASP A 82 -1.90 -4.29 17.15
N GLN A 83 -0.94 -3.35 17.11
CA GLN A 83 0.31 -3.44 17.86
C GLN A 83 0.11 -3.14 19.35
N ALA A 84 0.79 -3.91 20.20
CA ALA A 84 0.86 -3.66 21.64
C ALA A 84 2.33 -3.69 22.10
N PRO A 85 2.93 -2.55 22.51
CA PRO A 85 2.35 -1.21 22.55
C PRO A 85 2.18 -0.58 21.16
N LEU A 86 1.28 0.40 21.04
CA LEU A 86 1.17 1.21 19.83
C LEU A 86 2.46 2.04 19.60
N PRO A 87 2.90 2.24 18.35
CA PRO A 87 4.11 2.98 18.03
C PRO A 87 3.85 4.50 18.07
N ILE A 88 3.57 5.03 19.25
CA ILE A 88 3.17 6.44 19.43
C ILE A 88 4.26 7.42 18.97
N GLU A 89 5.55 7.08 19.14
CA GLU A 89 6.65 7.90 18.66
C GLU A 89 6.65 8.04 17.13
N ASP A 90 6.27 6.98 16.42
CA ASP A 90 6.17 7.02 14.97
C ASP A 90 4.99 7.88 14.51
N TYR A 91 3.85 7.76 15.18
CA TYR A 91 2.70 8.63 14.94
C TYR A 91 3.04 10.10 15.20
N GLN A 92 3.84 10.38 16.25
CA GLN A 92 4.32 11.71 16.56
C GLN A 92 5.14 12.30 15.42
N ARG A 93 6.07 11.52 14.82
CA ARG A 93 6.87 11.99 13.67
C ARG A 93 6.00 12.35 12.46
N PHE A 94 4.87 11.68 12.25
CA PHE A 94 3.92 12.06 11.19
C PHE A 94 3.21 13.37 11.50
N VAL A 95 2.71 13.54 12.74
CA VAL A 95 2.06 14.78 13.17
C VAL A 95 3.04 15.95 13.09
N ASP A 96 4.28 15.79 13.55
CA ASP A 96 5.32 16.82 13.47
C ASP A 96 5.60 17.23 12.02
N CYS A 97 5.73 16.26 11.11
CA CYS A 97 5.95 16.55 9.69
C CYS A 97 4.76 17.27 9.05
N LEU A 98 3.53 16.92 9.42
CA LEU A 98 2.34 17.63 8.95
C LEU A 98 2.30 19.06 9.51
N SER A 99 2.64 19.25 10.78
CA SER A 99 2.78 20.57 11.39
C SER A 99 3.82 21.42 10.66
N ASP A 100 5.02 20.90 10.42
CA ASP A 100 6.07 21.59 9.65
C ASP A 100 5.57 22.04 8.26
N LEU A 101 4.76 21.21 7.59
CA LEU A 101 4.21 21.51 6.26
C LEU A 101 3.08 22.55 6.30
N ILE A 102 2.20 22.48 7.30
CA ILE A 102 1.13 23.46 7.49
C ILE A 102 1.71 24.82 7.89
N GLU A 103 2.70 24.84 8.78
CA GLU A 103 3.42 26.06 9.16
C GLU A 103 4.19 26.69 8.00
N LEU A 104 4.74 25.86 7.09
CA LEU A 104 5.37 26.35 5.87
C LEU A 104 4.37 27.12 4.99
N GLY A 105 3.07 26.79 5.04
CA GLY A 105 1.98 27.51 4.39
C GLY A 105 1.99 27.47 2.85
N ARG A 106 2.90 26.69 2.24
CA ARG A 106 3.06 26.53 0.80
C ARG A 106 3.64 25.15 0.47
N GLU A 107 3.54 24.75 -0.79
CA GLU A 107 4.20 23.52 -1.25
C GLU A 107 5.73 23.65 -1.16
N PRO A 108 6.41 22.72 -0.46
CA PRO A 108 7.86 22.68 -0.41
C PRO A 108 8.45 22.33 -1.80
N ASP A 109 9.69 22.75 -2.03
CA ASP A 109 10.41 22.29 -3.21
C ASP A 109 10.69 20.78 -3.13
N PRO A 110 10.97 20.09 -4.26
CA PRO A 110 11.16 18.63 -4.25
C PRO A 110 12.26 18.13 -3.31
N LYS A 111 13.32 18.90 -3.07
CA LYS A 111 14.41 18.50 -2.17
C LYS A 111 13.99 18.65 -0.71
N GLN A 112 13.29 19.73 -0.37
CA GLN A 112 12.70 19.94 0.95
C GLN A 112 11.67 18.86 1.26
N ALA A 113 10.76 18.59 0.32
CA ALA A 113 9.74 17.55 0.43
C ALA A 113 10.38 16.16 0.66
N ALA A 114 11.41 15.81 -0.12
CA ALA A 114 12.12 14.54 0.04
C ALA A 114 12.80 14.42 1.41
N LYS A 115 13.45 15.50 1.90
CA LYS A 115 14.10 15.53 3.22
C LYS A 115 13.11 15.41 4.38
N MET A 116 11.94 16.03 4.26
CA MET A 116 10.85 15.89 5.24
C MET A 116 10.35 14.45 5.25
N GLN A 117 10.04 13.89 4.08
CA GLN A 117 9.49 12.54 3.94
C GLN A 117 10.48 11.42 4.30
N SER A 118 11.79 11.64 4.20
CA SER A 118 12.81 10.65 4.58
C SER A 118 12.95 10.46 6.09
N ARG A 119 12.43 11.40 6.89
CA ARG A 119 12.40 11.32 8.37
C ARG A 119 11.18 10.57 8.89
N LEU A 120 10.19 10.34 8.01
CA LEU A 120 8.96 9.65 8.39
C LEU A 120 9.21 8.16 8.56
N PRO A 121 8.57 7.54 9.55
CA PRO A 121 8.52 6.10 9.66
C PRO A 121 8.09 5.49 8.33
N VAL A 122 8.82 4.47 7.93
CA VAL A 122 8.40 3.57 6.88
C VAL A 122 7.79 2.38 7.61
N LEU A 123 6.73 1.80 7.05
CA LEU A 123 6.33 0.42 7.35
C LEU A 123 7.49 -0.49 6.90
N ALA A 124 8.58 -0.48 7.68
CA ALA A 124 9.61 -1.50 7.65
C ALA A 124 9.13 -2.58 8.60
N ASP A 125 9.18 -3.83 8.16
CA ASP A 125 8.73 -5.00 8.90
C ASP A 125 9.01 -4.91 10.40
N PHE A 126 8.01 -5.28 11.19
CA PHE A 126 8.11 -5.44 12.64
C PHE A 126 9.36 -6.24 13.04
N ASP A 127 10.03 -5.74 14.08
CA ASP A 127 11.13 -6.33 14.87
C ASP A 127 12.57 -6.23 14.30
N PRO A 128 13.46 -5.40 14.89
CA PRO A 128 14.88 -5.29 14.51
C PRO A 128 15.74 -6.52 14.85
N THR A 129 15.16 -7.62 15.33
CA THR A 129 15.90 -8.86 15.64
C THR A 129 15.62 -10.04 14.73
N SER A 130 14.73 -9.94 13.74
CA SER A 130 14.37 -11.06 12.84
C SER A 130 14.78 -10.81 11.38
N VAL A 131 16.08 -10.98 11.12
CA VAL A 131 16.68 -11.34 9.81
C VAL A 131 16.52 -10.34 8.65
N SER A 132 17.68 -9.87 8.18
CA SER A 132 17.87 -9.23 6.88
C SER A 132 17.30 -10.05 5.71
N ALA A 133 16.30 -9.53 4.99
CA ALA A 133 16.01 -9.91 3.62
C ALA A 133 15.28 -8.77 2.88
N LYS A 134 15.62 -8.55 1.60
CA LYS A 134 14.86 -7.64 0.73
C LYS A 134 13.43 -8.17 0.58
N PRO A 135 12.41 -7.29 0.46
CA PRO A 135 11.03 -7.73 0.22
C PRO A 135 10.97 -8.55 -1.06
N GLY A 136 10.24 -9.67 -1.03
CA GLY A 136 10.02 -10.52 -2.20
C GLY A 136 9.33 -9.73 -3.32
N ARG A 137 9.44 -10.18 -4.57
CA ARG A 137 8.92 -9.47 -5.74
C ARG A 137 7.79 -10.27 -6.37
N ALA A 138 6.61 -9.70 -6.45
CA ALA A 138 5.46 -10.33 -7.09
C ALA A 138 5.11 -9.58 -8.38
N LEU A 139 4.90 -10.31 -9.47
CA LEU A 139 4.32 -9.77 -10.70
C LEU A 139 2.83 -10.09 -10.73
N VAL A 140 1.99 -9.06 -10.78
CA VAL A 140 0.53 -9.16 -10.81
C VAL A 140 0.01 -8.83 -12.22
N VAL A 141 -0.74 -9.72 -12.82
CA VAL A 141 -1.29 -9.59 -14.18
C VAL A 141 -2.81 -9.60 -14.10
N ILE A 142 -3.37 -8.43 -13.80
CA ILE A 142 -4.82 -8.23 -13.62
C ILE A 142 -5.22 -6.89 -14.24
N ARG A 143 -6.24 -6.89 -15.11
CA ARG A 143 -6.72 -5.66 -15.80
C ARG A 143 -7.54 -4.74 -14.89
N ALA A 144 -8.28 -5.30 -13.94
CA ALA A 144 -9.09 -4.53 -13.01
C ALA A 144 -8.23 -3.83 -11.94
N ARG A 145 -8.05 -2.51 -12.06
CA ARG A 145 -7.17 -1.71 -11.18
C ARG A 145 -7.49 -1.88 -9.70
N THR A 146 -8.76 -1.84 -9.31
CA THR A 146 -9.20 -2.02 -7.91
C THR A 146 -8.76 -3.37 -7.35
N MET A 147 -8.87 -4.43 -8.16
CA MET A 147 -8.43 -5.79 -7.81
C MET A 147 -6.90 -5.86 -7.69
N GLY A 148 -6.18 -5.22 -8.61
CA GLY A 148 -4.73 -5.11 -8.56
C GLY A 148 -4.23 -4.38 -7.31
N HIS A 149 -4.89 -3.28 -6.91
CA HIS A 149 -4.58 -2.56 -5.67
C HIS A 149 -4.84 -3.41 -4.43
N MET A 150 -5.98 -4.11 -4.38
CA MET A 150 -6.31 -5.01 -3.28
C MET A 150 -5.26 -6.13 -3.15
N LEU A 151 -4.94 -6.81 -4.26
CA LEU A 151 -3.94 -7.88 -4.25
C LEU A 151 -2.53 -7.37 -3.90
N SER A 152 -2.18 -6.15 -4.34
CA SER A 152 -0.91 -5.52 -3.98
C SER A 152 -0.81 -5.25 -2.47
N ARG A 153 -1.93 -4.90 -1.81
CA ARG A 153 -1.98 -4.73 -0.35
C ARG A 153 -1.82 -6.07 0.37
N GLU A 154 -2.53 -7.11 -0.07
CA GLU A 154 -2.39 -8.46 0.52
C GLU A 154 -0.97 -9.01 0.33
N LEU A 155 -0.35 -8.79 -0.83
CA LEU A 155 1.05 -9.16 -1.08
C LEU A 155 2.02 -8.39 -0.17
N ALA A 156 1.79 -7.09 0.03
CA ALA A 156 2.59 -6.28 0.94
C ALA A 156 2.50 -6.80 2.38
N ASN A 157 1.30 -7.21 2.83
CA ASN A 157 1.11 -7.84 4.14
C ASN A 157 1.87 -9.18 4.28
N CYS A 158 2.19 -9.84 3.16
CA CYS A 158 2.99 -11.06 3.13
C CYS A 158 4.49 -10.81 2.86
N GLY A 159 4.97 -9.57 2.88
CA GLY A 159 6.38 -9.23 2.66
C GLY A 159 6.81 -9.16 1.18
N PHE A 160 5.85 -9.02 0.25
CA PHE A 160 6.10 -8.90 -1.19
C PHE A 160 5.79 -7.50 -1.72
N ARG A 161 6.67 -6.98 -2.58
CA ARG A 161 6.40 -5.82 -3.42
C ARG A 161 5.77 -6.27 -4.73
N ALA A 162 4.54 -5.81 -4.99
CA ALA A 162 3.84 -6.07 -6.24
C ALA A 162 4.25 -5.09 -7.36
N GLN A 163 4.45 -5.62 -8.56
CA GLN A 163 4.56 -4.89 -9.82
C GLN A 163 3.43 -5.36 -10.72
N THR A 164 2.67 -4.44 -11.32
CA THR A 164 1.50 -4.79 -12.12
C THR A 164 1.81 -4.72 -13.61
N ALA A 165 1.47 -5.76 -14.36
CA ALA A 165 1.40 -5.76 -15.82
C ALA A 165 -0.06 -5.70 -16.29
N LEU A 166 -0.33 -4.93 -17.34
CA LEU A 166 -1.69 -4.75 -17.89
C LEU A 166 -2.00 -5.70 -19.06
N ASP A 167 -0.97 -6.33 -19.62
CA ASP A 167 -1.09 -7.29 -20.71
C ASP A 167 -0.07 -8.43 -20.59
N VAL A 168 -0.30 -9.48 -21.37
CA VAL A 168 0.46 -10.73 -21.35
C VAL A 168 1.88 -10.57 -21.90
N TYR A 169 2.09 -9.66 -22.86
CA TYR A 169 3.40 -9.44 -23.46
C TYR A 169 4.35 -8.75 -22.48
N ASP A 170 3.88 -7.71 -21.80
CA ASP A 170 4.64 -7.05 -20.75
C ASP A 170 4.83 -8.00 -19.56
N ALA A 171 3.83 -8.82 -19.20
CA ALA A 171 4.01 -9.84 -18.16
C ALA A 171 5.11 -10.86 -18.50
N LEU A 172 5.17 -11.37 -19.73
CA LEU A 172 6.24 -12.26 -20.19
C LEU A 172 7.61 -11.58 -20.15
N ARG A 173 7.68 -10.33 -20.64
CA ARG A 173 8.92 -9.53 -20.62
C ARG A 173 9.41 -9.32 -19.19
N LEU A 174 8.53 -8.91 -18.28
CA LEU A 174 8.85 -8.64 -16.87
C LEU A 174 9.21 -9.92 -16.11
N SER A 175 8.57 -11.05 -16.44
CA SER A 175 8.93 -12.35 -15.84
C SER A 175 10.40 -12.71 -16.08
N VAL A 176 10.95 -12.33 -17.24
CA VAL A 176 12.36 -12.61 -17.61
C VAL A 176 13.31 -11.51 -17.14
N THR A 177 12.96 -10.24 -17.40
CA THR A 177 13.85 -9.08 -17.16
C THR A 177 13.92 -8.70 -15.70
N ASP A 178 12.77 -8.69 -15.04
CA ASP A 178 12.64 -8.23 -13.67
C ASP A 178 12.74 -9.38 -12.68
N ARG A 179 12.64 -10.65 -13.11
CA ARG A 179 12.82 -11.84 -12.25
C ARG A 179 12.04 -11.73 -10.92
N PRO A 180 10.70 -11.71 -10.99
CA PRO A 180 9.90 -11.80 -9.78
C PRO A 180 10.14 -13.15 -9.07
N ASP A 181 9.80 -13.20 -7.80
CA ASP A 181 9.78 -14.42 -6.98
C ASP A 181 8.47 -15.18 -7.17
N ILE A 182 7.40 -14.51 -7.62
CA ILE A 182 6.12 -15.13 -7.96
C ILE A 182 5.36 -14.34 -9.04
N VAL A 183 4.59 -15.05 -9.88
CA VAL A 183 3.63 -14.45 -10.82
C VAL A 183 2.19 -14.80 -10.41
N LEU A 184 1.34 -13.79 -10.30
CA LEU A 184 -0.08 -13.90 -10.01
C LEU A 184 -0.87 -13.33 -11.20
N THR A 185 -1.73 -14.13 -11.83
CA THR A 185 -2.47 -13.70 -13.02
C THR A 185 -3.96 -13.99 -12.90
N SER A 186 -4.81 -13.11 -13.43
CA SER A 186 -6.23 -13.44 -13.58
C SER A 186 -6.41 -14.68 -14.47
N ALA A 187 -7.26 -15.61 -14.05
CA ALA A 187 -7.55 -16.80 -14.86
C ALA A 187 -8.09 -16.43 -16.26
N VAL A 188 -9.03 -15.48 -16.30
CA VAL A 188 -9.71 -15.04 -17.53
C VAL A 188 -9.17 -13.68 -17.96
N MET A 189 -8.71 -13.60 -19.21
CA MET A 189 -8.23 -12.38 -19.86
C MET A 189 -8.62 -12.42 -21.34
N ASP A 190 -8.76 -11.25 -21.98
CA ASP A 190 -9.09 -11.21 -23.41
C ASP A 190 -7.87 -11.64 -24.23
N GLY A 191 -8.08 -12.58 -25.16
CA GLY A 191 -7.01 -13.13 -25.99
C GLY A 191 -6.34 -14.31 -25.31
N ILE A 192 -5.23 -14.07 -24.61
CA ILE A 192 -4.43 -15.13 -23.97
C ILE A 192 -4.84 -15.23 -22.50
N SER A 193 -5.24 -16.42 -22.05
CA SER A 193 -5.68 -16.64 -20.66
C SER A 193 -4.52 -16.61 -19.67
N GLY A 194 -4.83 -16.50 -18.37
CA GLY A 194 -3.81 -16.62 -17.33
C GLY A 194 -3.15 -17.99 -17.28
N VAL A 195 -3.91 -19.04 -17.62
CA VAL A 195 -3.40 -20.42 -17.73
C VAL A 195 -2.37 -20.53 -18.86
N ASP A 196 -2.68 -19.95 -20.02
CA ASP A 196 -1.77 -19.92 -21.17
C ASP A 196 -0.48 -19.14 -20.86
N LEU A 197 -0.60 -17.99 -20.18
CA LEU A 197 0.55 -17.21 -19.72
C LEU A 197 1.44 -18.02 -18.78
N ILE A 198 0.87 -18.75 -17.81
CA ILE A 198 1.64 -19.60 -16.89
C ILE A 198 2.39 -20.70 -17.66
N ASN A 199 1.72 -21.35 -18.63
CA ASN A 199 2.35 -22.37 -19.47
C ASN A 199 3.47 -21.78 -20.34
N ALA A 200 3.30 -20.57 -20.86
CA ALA A 200 4.32 -19.87 -21.62
C ALA A 200 5.55 -19.51 -20.77
N ILE A 201 5.35 -18.94 -19.56
CA ILE A 201 6.41 -18.63 -18.60
C ILE A 201 7.23 -19.87 -18.27
N ARG A 202 6.58 -21.02 -18.07
CA ARG A 202 7.24 -22.27 -17.69
C ARG A 202 7.97 -22.96 -18.82
N SER A 203 7.58 -22.69 -20.06
CA SER A 203 8.25 -23.21 -21.26
C SER A 203 9.60 -22.51 -21.52
N ILE A 204 9.86 -21.38 -20.85
CA ILE A 204 11.11 -20.63 -20.97
C ILE A 204 12.09 -21.11 -19.90
N LYS A 205 13.27 -21.59 -20.31
CA LYS A 205 14.30 -22.15 -19.40
C LYS A 205 14.67 -21.23 -18.23
N ALA A 206 14.70 -19.91 -18.45
CA ALA A 206 15.07 -18.93 -17.41
C ALA A 206 13.99 -18.73 -16.33
N THR A 207 12.73 -19.11 -16.61
CA THR A 207 11.57 -18.90 -15.73
C THR A 207 10.79 -20.20 -15.47
N ALA A 208 11.34 -21.35 -15.85
CA ALA A 208 10.69 -22.67 -15.69
C ALA A 208 10.33 -22.97 -14.23
N ASP A 209 11.18 -22.56 -13.30
CA ASP A 209 11.02 -22.76 -11.85
C ASP A 209 10.32 -21.58 -11.16
N LEU A 210 9.84 -20.59 -11.90
CA LEU A 210 9.16 -19.43 -11.34
C LEU A 210 7.81 -19.87 -10.74
N PRO A 211 7.57 -19.68 -9.42
CA PRO A 211 6.26 -19.90 -8.84
C PRO A 211 5.19 -19.07 -9.54
N CYS A 212 4.07 -19.71 -9.88
CA CYS A 212 2.94 -19.05 -10.53
C CYS A 212 1.63 -19.47 -9.87
N ALA A 213 0.68 -18.55 -9.79
CA ALA A 213 -0.67 -18.85 -9.36
C ALA A 213 -1.71 -18.03 -10.15
N VAL A 214 -2.90 -18.61 -10.29
CA VAL A 214 -4.06 -17.91 -10.85
C VAL A 214 -4.87 -17.27 -9.73
N VAL A 215 -5.35 -16.06 -9.97
CA VAL A 215 -6.30 -15.34 -9.11
C VAL A 215 -7.68 -15.41 -9.77
N THR A 216 -8.65 -16.01 -9.08
CA THR A 216 -9.92 -16.39 -9.71
C THR A 216 -11.04 -16.57 -8.71
N SER A 217 -12.29 -16.58 -9.16
CA SER A 217 -13.45 -17.01 -8.37
C SER A 217 -13.80 -18.49 -8.58
N PHE A 218 -13.04 -19.20 -9.43
CA PHE A 218 -13.28 -20.60 -9.76
C PHE A 218 -12.54 -21.56 -8.83
N ASP A 219 -13.16 -22.71 -8.60
CA ASP A 219 -12.47 -23.85 -7.99
C ASP A 219 -11.49 -24.51 -8.99
N ARG A 220 -10.53 -25.27 -8.46
CA ARG A 220 -9.40 -25.82 -9.23
C ARG A 220 -9.82 -26.72 -10.39
N ASP A 221 -10.95 -27.40 -10.25
CA ASP A 221 -11.54 -28.33 -11.22
C ASP A 221 -12.43 -27.65 -12.28
N HIS A 222 -12.61 -26.34 -12.19
CA HIS A 222 -13.43 -25.58 -13.12
C HIS A 222 -12.85 -25.59 -14.55
N PRO A 223 -13.69 -25.66 -15.62
CA PRO A 223 -13.23 -25.69 -17.01
C PRO A 223 -12.32 -24.52 -17.43
N GLU A 224 -12.54 -23.33 -16.88
CA GLU A 224 -11.70 -22.14 -17.13
C GLU A 224 -10.25 -22.28 -16.61
N LEU A 225 -9.99 -23.26 -15.75
CA LEU A 225 -8.65 -23.59 -15.27
C LEU A 225 -8.09 -24.87 -15.90
N ALA A 226 -8.76 -25.41 -16.94
CA ALA A 226 -8.28 -26.57 -17.67
C ALA A 226 -6.87 -26.31 -18.23
N GLY A 227 -5.94 -27.24 -18.00
CA GLY A 227 -4.54 -27.09 -18.42
C GLY A 227 -3.67 -26.29 -17.44
N LEU A 228 -4.19 -25.86 -16.29
CA LEU A 228 -3.37 -25.28 -15.22
C LEU A 228 -2.39 -26.32 -14.66
N PRO A 229 -1.08 -26.04 -14.59
CA PRO A 229 -0.11 -26.97 -14.02
C PRO A 229 -0.44 -27.37 -12.59
N LYS A 230 -0.16 -28.63 -12.22
CA LYS A 230 -0.48 -29.16 -10.88
C LYS A 230 0.19 -28.39 -9.73
N ASN A 231 1.39 -27.87 -9.98
CA ASN A 231 2.17 -27.06 -9.05
C ASN A 231 1.95 -25.55 -9.23
N ALA A 232 0.98 -25.12 -10.05
CA ALA A 232 0.53 -23.74 -10.03
C ALA A 232 -0.54 -23.56 -8.95
N GLY A 233 -0.43 -22.48 -8.18
CA GLY A 233 -1.36 -22.14 -7.11
C GLY A 233 -2.70 -21.63 -7.65
N VAL A 234 -3.71 -21.66 -6.80
CA VAL A 234 -5.03 -21.07 -7.06
C VAL A 234 -5.36 -20.18 -5.86
N VAL A 235 -5.58 -18.90 -6.12
CA VAL A 235 -5.92 -17.89 -5.12
C VAL A 235 -7.36 -17.46 -5.36
N ARG A 236 -8.27 -17.76 -4.42
CA ARG A 236 -9.69 -17.43 -4.58
C ARG A 236 -10.00 -16.02 -4.12
N LEU A 237 -10.78 -15.31 -4.91
CA LEU A 237 -11.26 -13.98 -4.58
C LEU A 237 -12.35 -14.03 -3.51
N GLY A 238 -12.30 -13.09 -2.56
CA GLY A 238 -13.29 -12.96 -1.49
C GLY A 238 -12.70 -13.31 -0.12
N LYS A 239 -13.45 -14.07 0.69
CA LYS A 239 -13.12 -14.28 2.11
C LYS A 239 -11.84 -15.09 2.35
N THR A 240 -11.44 -15.93 1.40
CA THR A 240 -10.27 -16.82 1.53
C THR A 240 -9.02 -16.27 0.86
N LEU A 241 -9.08 -15.02 0.37
CA LEU A 241 -7.99 -14.42 -0.40
C LEU A 241 -6.66 -14.45 0.36
N SER A 242 -6.64 -13.97 1.61
CA SER A 242 -5.43 -13.88 2.43
C SER A 242 -4.88 -15.26 2.78
N ASP A 243 -5.75 -16.24 3.08
CA ASP A 243 -5.36 -17.61 3.41
C ASP A 243 -4.78 -18.35 2.19
N ASP A 244 -5.44 -18.25 1.04
CA ASP A 244 -4.98 -18.86 -0.21
C ASP A 244 -3.67 -18.21 -0.67
N LEU A 245 -3.55 -16.87 -0.53
CA LEU A 245 -2.32 -16.15 -0.84
C LEU A 245 -1.17 -16.56 0.10
N GLY A 246 -1.41 -16.61 1.41
CA GLY A 246 -0.42 -17.09 2.38
C GLY A 246 0.04 -18.51 2.07
N THR A 247 -0.87 -19.40 1.68
CA THR A 247 -0.55 -20.77 1.26
C THR A 247 0.34 -20.80 0.01
N VAL A 248 0.01 -20.00 -1.00
CA VAL A 248 0.79 -19.92 -2.25
C VAL A 248 2.17 -19.31 -2.03
N LEU A 249 2.30 -18.37 -1.10
CA LEU A 249 3.56 -17.73 -0.75
C LEU A 249 4.41 -18.55 0.22
N THR A 250 3.81 -19.55 0.89
CA THR A 250 4.54 -20.46 1.79
C THR A 250 5.56 -21.27 0.98
N GLY A 251 6.85 -20.96 1.16
CA GLY A 251 7.95 -21.59 0.43
C GLY A 251 8.50 -20.79 -0.76
N VAL A 252 7.93 -19.61 -1.04
CA VAL A 252 8.52 -18.64 -1.99
C VAL A 252 9.57 -17.82 -1.24
N ALA A 253 10.85 -18.16 -1.40
CA ALA A 253 11.94 -17.38 -0.84
C ALA A 253 12.27 -16.18 -1.76
N PRO A 254 12.44 -14.96 -1.21
CA PRO A 254 12.95 -13.82 -1.97
C PRO A 254 14.32 -14.12 -2.59
N ARG A 255 14.49 -13.88 -3.89
CA ARG A 255 15.76 -14.06 -4.61
C ARG A 255 16.67 -12.84 -4.58
#